data_AF-A0A6N2EMQ1-F1
#
_entry.id   AF-A0A6N2EMQ1-F1
#
_cell.length_a   1.000
_cell.length_b   1.000
_cell.length_c   1.000
_cell.angle_alpha   90.00
_cell.angle_beta   90.00
_cell.angle_gamma   90.00
#
_symmetry.space_group_name_H-M   'P 1'
#
loop_
_entity.id
_entity.type
_entity.pdbx_description
1 polymer ?
#
loop_
_entity_poly.entity_id
_entity_poly.type
_entity_poly.pdbx_seq_one_letter_code
_entity_poly.pdbx_strand_id
1 'polypeptide(L)'
;MTTRKETPTFEAWLEYCFTRGLADFHGQSPDAADERITRFEGYSPAIGGHILRLFESPAVLADRFTDAQLADGVRYIFGTPSQYFIGMKTEAPPGLIDRCVRASLAVFTDLFDPVCLRREAEGVSERTPDSFEQAVIDIWDSGYDAIAMPQDATDAEFEAGLFVIGGVLERCRSGACLLSGIEGALAGLLANPRASGRGRRLRGLEKAMLRRDGVPQEARAAAEEALRMR
;
A
#
# COMPACT_ATOMS: atom_id res chain seq x y z
N MET A 1 7.42 -28.36 23.07
CA MET A 1 8.62 -27.54 22.84
C MET A 1 8.28 -26.53 21.78
N THR A 2 8.09 -25.26 22.14
CA THR A 2 7.92 -24.17 21.17
C THR A 2 9.28 -23.87 20.57
N THR A 3 9.52 -24.30 19.34
CA THR A 3 10.68 -23.90 18.56
C THR A 3 10.67 -22.38 18.42
N ARG A 4 11.75 -21.72 18.84
CA ARG A 4 11.90 -20.27 18.71
C ARG A 4 11.90 -19.93 17.22
N LYS A 5 10.86 -19.25 16.73
CA LYS A 5 10.76 -18.78 15.34
C LYS A 5 11.94 -17.86 15.06
N GLU A 6 12.88 -18.31 14.23
CA GLU A 6 14.05 -17.53 13.86
C GLU A 6 13.61 -16.37 12.97
N THR A 7 13.86 -15.15 13.44
CA THR A 7 13.53 -13.93 12.70
C THR A 7 14.35 -13.87 11.40
N PRO A 8 13.72 -13.69 10.22
CA PRO A 8 14.46 -13.56 8.98
C PRO A 8 15.27 -12.26 8.95
N THR A 9 16.41 -12.29 8.25
CA THR A 9 17.15 -11.06 7.90
C THR A 9 16.29 -10.20 6.97
N PHE A 10 16.60 -8.90 6.87
CA PHE A 10 15.88 -8.00 5.98
C PHE A 10 15.94 -8.49 4.52
N GLU A 11 17.12 -8.92 4.08
CA GLU A 11 17.36 -9.36 2.72
C GLU A 11 16.62 -10.66 2.40
N ALA A 12 16.56 -11.61 3.35
CA ALA A 12 15.81 -12.85 3.18
C ALA A 12 14.29 -12.61 3.21
N TRP A 13 13.81 -11.72 4.09
CA TRP A 13 12.41 -11.32 4.14
C TRP A 13 12.00 -10.63 2.84
N LEU A 14 12.81 -9.71 2.34
CA LEU A 14 12.54 -8.98 1.11
C LEU A 14 12.49 -9.91 -0.10
N GLU A 15 13.48 -10.81 -0.24
CA GLU A 15 13.51 -11.81 -1.30
C GLU A 15 12.24 -12.67 -1.26
N TYR A 16 11.83 -13.13 -0.07
CA TYR A 16 10.62 -13.93 0.09
C TYR A 16 9.36 -13.17 -0.35
N CYS A 17 9.15 -11.94 0.13
CA CYS A 17 7.96 -11.16 -0.18
C CYS A 17 7.76 -10.96 -1.68
N PHE A 18 8.83 -10.68 -2.43
CA PHE A 18 8.75 -10.33 -3.85
C PHE A 18 8.90 -11.51 -4.82
N THR A 19 9.28 -12.70 -4.33
CA THR A 19 9.49 -13.88 -5.22
C THR A 19 8.62 -15.08 -4.90
N ARG A 20 8.11 -15.20 -3.67
CA ARG A 20 7.38 -16.39 -3.21
C ARG A 20 6.17 -16.12 -2.34
N GLY A 21 6.13 -14.99 -1.62
CA GLY A 21 5.12 -14.76 -0.57
C GLY A 21 3.69 -14.95 -1.06
N LEU A 22 3.33 -14.32 -2.18
CA LEU A 22 1.98 -14.42 -2.73
C LEU A 22 1.66 -15.83 -3.26
N ALA A 23 2.60 -16.46 -3.97
CA ALA A 23 2.43 -17.81 -4.50
C ALA A 23 2.31 -18.86 -3.38
N ASP A 24 3.12 -18.75 -2.32
CA ASP A 24 3.04 -19.61 -1.13
C ASP A 24 1.66 -19.43 -0.46
N PHE A 25 1.16 -18.20 -0.29
CA PHE A 25 -0.18 -17.94 0.26
C PHE A 25 -1.31 -18.59 -0.56
N HIS A 26 -1.20 -18.59 -1.90
CA HIS A 26 -2.18 -19.23 -2.77
C HIS A 26 -1.99 -20.75 -2.91
N GLY A 27 -1.02 -21.36 -2.22
CA GLY A 27 -0.72 -22.78 -2.33
C GLY A 27 -0.19 -23.19 -3.71
N GLN A 28 0.39 -22.24 -4.45
CA GLN A 28 0.92 -22.45 -5.81
C GLN A 28 2.38 -22.90 -5.83
N SER A 29 3.00 -23.04 -4.65
CA SER A 29 4.41 -23.35 -4.49
C SER A 29 4.63 -24.81 -4.07
N PRO A 30 5.63 -25.52 -4.61
CA PRO A 30 5.93 -26.88 -4.21
C PRO A 30 6.41 -26.96 -2.75
N ASP A 31 6.43 -28.21 -2.23
CA ASP A 31 6.65 -28.65 -0.84
C ASP A 31 7.43 -27.69 0.09
N ALA A 32 7.03 -27.69 1.37
CA ALA A 32 7.49 -26.82 2.46
C ALA A 32 7.00 -25.36 2.43
N ALA A 33 5.87 -25.07 1.75
CA ALA A 33 5.19 -23.78 1.86
C ALA A 33 4.81 -23.47 3.33
N ASP A 34 4.26 -24.43 4.06
CA ASP A 34 3.83 -24.25 5.45
C ASP A 34 4.98 -23.81 6.39
N GLU A 35 6.18 -24.38 6.21
CA GLU A 35 7.36 -24.00 7.01
C GLU A 35 7.84 -22.58 6.67
N ARG A 36 7.81 -22.20 5.38
CA ARG A 36 8.18 -20.85 4.93
C ARG A 36 7.15 -19.81 5.37
N ILE A 37 5.86 -20.09 5.18
CA ILE A 37 4.75 -19.27 5.66
C ILE A 37 4.90 -19.08 7.18
N THR A 38 5.12 -20.16 7.93
CA THR A 38 5.35 -20.07 9.37
C THR A 38 6.54 -19.19 9.73
N ARG A 39 7.57 -19.08 8.88
CA ARG A 39 8.75 -18.24 9.13
C ARG A 39 8.54 -16.76 8.78
N PHE A 40 7.82 -16.48 7.69
CA PHE A 40 7.75 -15.15 7.09
C PHE A 40 6.38 -14.47 7.21
N GLU A 41 5.29 -15.22 7.43
CA GLU A 41 3.94 -14.68 7.69
C GLU A 41 3.82 -14.20 9.14
N GLY A 42 2.98 -13.19 9.33
CA GLY A 42 2.64 -12.64 10.62
C GLY A 42 3.62 -11.57 11.06
N TYR A 43 3.09 -10.63 11.82
CA TYR A 43 3.88 -9.53 12.34
C TYR A 43 4.86 -10.00 13.42
N SER A 44 5.99 -9.31 13.50
CA SER A 44 6.80 -9.21 14.71
C SER A 44 7.48 -7.84 14.71
N PRO A 45 7.99 -7.33 15.85
CA PRO A 45 8.69 -6.05 15.89
C PRO A 45 9.85 -5.95 14.88
N ALA A 46 10.53 -7.07 14.61
CA ALA A 46 11.58 -7.12 13.60
C ALA A 46 11.04 -6.98 12.17
N ILE A 47 9.92 -7.63 11.84
CA ILE A 47 9.23 -7.43 10.56
C ILE A 47 8.74 -5.99 10.42
N GLY A 48 8.24 -5.38 11.50
CA GLY A 48 7.91 -3.96 11.52
C GLY A 48 9.10 -3.06 11.19
N GLY A 49 10.28 -3.38 11.71
CA GLY A 49 11.54 -2.71 11.35
C GLY A 49 11.93 -2.92 9.87
N HIS A 50 11.68 -4.11 9.32
CA HIS A 50 11.92 -4.40 7.90
C HIS A 50 10.97 -3.61 6.98
N ILE A 51 9.69 -3.55 7.30
CA ILE A 51 8.69 -2.76 6.56
C ILE A 51 9.09 -1.28 6.56
N LEU A 52 9.43 -0.74 7.73
CA LEU A 52 9.87 0.64 7.83
C LEU A 52 11.13 0.91 7.01
N ARG A 53 12.15 0.05 7.12
CA ARG A 53 13.38 0.16 6.32
C ARG A 53 13.10 0.12 4.82
N LEU A 54 12.17 -0.73 4.39
CA LEU A 54 11.75 -0.78 3.00
C LEU A 54 11.08 0.53 2.58
N PHE A 55 10.15 1.03 3.39
CA PHE A 55 9.39 2.24 3.07
C PHE A 55 10.27 3.50 3.10
N GLU A 56 11.30 3.55 3.94
CA GLU A 56 12.26 4.65 3.98
C GLU A 56 13.23 4.65 2.77
N SER A 57 13.37 3.54 2.02
CA SER A 57 14.28 3.44 0.86
C SER A 57 13.81 2.41 -0.18
N PRO A 58 12.66 2.63 -0.85
CA PRO A 58 12.03 1.64 -1.71
C PRO A 58 12.61 1.57 -3.13
N ALA A 59 13.37 2.60 -3.56
CA ALA A 59 13.93 2.68 -4.91
C ALA A 59 14.80 1.46 -5.30
N VAL A 60 15.45 0.83 -4.32
CA VAL A 60 16.26 -0.38 -4.51
C VAL A 60 15.48 -1.57 -5.08
N LEU A 61 14.15 -1.56 -4.97
CA LEU A 61 13.32 -2.64 -5.50
C LEU A 61 13.24 -2.61 -7.03
N ALA A 62 13.22 -1.42 -7.64
CA ALA A 62 13.10 -1.26 -9.08
C ALA A 62 14.30 -1.87 -9.84
N ASP A 63 15.48 -1.89 -9.22
CA ASP A 63 16.70 -2.47 -9.80
C ASP A 63 16.82 -3.98 -9.57
N ARG A 64 16.05 -4.53 -8.63
CA ARG A 64 16.20 -5.91 -8.13
C ARG A 64 15.10 -6.86 -8.59
N PHE A 65 13.90 -6.35 -8.83
CA PHE A 65 12.72 -7.17 -9.11
C PHE A 65 12.07 -6.75 -10.41
N THR A 66 11.52 -7.73 -11.13
CA THR A 66 10.70 -7.49 -12.33
C THR A 66 9.36 -6.87 -11.96
N ASP A 67 8.67 -6.25 -12.92
CA ASP A 67 7.35 -5.65 -12.68
C ASP A 67 6.33 -6.66 -12.11
N ALA A 68 6.37 -7.92 -12.54
CA ALA A 68 5.51 -8.98 -12.02
C ALA A 68 5.83 -9.30 -10.55
N GLN A 69 7.12 -9.43 -10.21
CA GLN A 69 7.56 -9.64 -8.83
C GLN A 69 7.23 -8.45 -7.94
N LEU A 70 7.35 -7.22 -8.45
CA LEU A 70 6.92 -6.01 -7.75
C LEU A 70 5.43 -6.04 -7.48
N ALA A 71 4.61 -6.43 -8.46
CA ALA A 71 3.16 -6.53 -8.31
C ALA A 71 2.79 -7.55 -7.22
N ASP A 72 3.41 -8.73 -7.26
CA ASP A 72 3.19 -9.78 -6.26
C ASP A 72 3.65 -9.36 -4.86
N GLY A 73 4.80 -8.71 -4.76
CA GLY A 73 5.33 -8.20 -3.49
C GLY A 73 4.45 -7.10 -2.89
N VAL A 74 3.90 -6.20 -3.71
CA VAL A 74 2.94 -5.19 -3.27
C VAL A 74 1.68 -5.86 -2.72
N ARG A 75 1.07 -6.79 -3.47
CA ARG A 75 -0.11 -7.53 -3.01
C ARG A 75 0.17 -8.33 -1.74
N TYR A 76 1.35 -8.91 -1.60
CA TYR A 76 1.71 -9.67 -0.41
C TYR A 76 1.90 -8.77 0.81
N ILE A 77 2.74 -7.72 0.70
CA ILE A 77 3.10 -6.85 1.82
C ILE A 77 1.92 -5.98 2.25
N PHE A 78 1.21 -5.37 1.30
CA PHE A 78 0.10 -4.49 1.61
C PHE A 78 -1.22 -5.22 1.82
N GLY A 79 -1.31 -6.46 1.34
CA GLY A 79 -2.52 -7.25 1.40
C GLY A 79 -2.71 -8.07 2.66
N THR A 80 -3.89 -8.69 2.73
CA THR A 80 -4.22 -9.73 3.70
C THR A 80 -3.26 -10.94 3.70
N PRO A 81 -2.59 -11.35 2.59
CA PRO A 81 -1.72 -12.53 2.59
C PRO A 81 -0.58 -12.55 3.63
N SER A 82 -0.01 -11.40 3.96
CA SER A 82 1.09 -11.34 4.93
C SER A 82 0.64 -11.19 6.39
N GLN A 83 -0.59 -10.69 6.59
CA GLN A 83 -1.14 -10.25 7.88
C GLN A 83 -0.28 -9.20 8.60
N TYR A 84 0.69 -8.56 7.92
CA TYR A 84 1.65 -7.68 8.57
C TYR A 84 0.98 -6.47 9.22
N PHE A 85 0.03 -5.84 8.54
CA PHE A 85 -0.64 -4.66 9.06
C PHE A 85 -1.69 -4.98 10.12
N ILE A 86 -2.34 -6.15 10.05
CA ILE A 86 -3.22 -6.65 11.10
C ILE A 86 -2.42 -6.82 12.40
N GLY A 87 -1.29 -7.53 12.34
CA GLY A 87 -0.44 -7.73 13.51
C GLY A 87 0.29 -6.46 13.95
N MET A 88 0.65 -5.56 13.03
CA MET A 88 1.24 -4.27 13.37
C MET A 88 0.29 -3.43 14.23
N LYS A 89 -1.01 -3.43 13.95
CA LYS A 89 -2.00 -2.70 14.75
C LYS A 89 -2.03 -3.16 16.22
N THR A 90 -1.76 -4.45 16.47
CA THR A 90 -1.85 -5.04 17.82
C THR A 90 -0.54 -5.09 18.57
N GLU A 91 0.58 -5.25 17.87
CA GLU A 91 1.87 -5.61 18.48
C GLU A 91 2.98 -4.58 18.25
N ALA A 92 2.75 -3.56 17.43
CA ALA A 92 3.80 -2.60 17.11
C ALA A 92 4.21 -1.74 18.32
N PRO A 93 5.51 -1.45 18.48
CA PRO A 93 5.97 -0.44 19.42
C PRO A 93 5.31 0.93 19.17
N PRO A 94 5.10 1.75 20.21
CA PRO A 94 4.55 3.09 20.07
C PRO A 94 5.30 3.91 19.01
N GLY A 95 4.54 4.56 18.13
CA GLY A 95 5.07 5.43 17.06
C GLY A 95 5.56 4.70 15.80
N LEU A 96 5.69 3.36 15.82
CA LEU A 96 6.10 2.63 14.61
C LEU A 96 5.05 2.72 13.49
N ILE A 97 3.76 2.61 13.83
CA ILE A 97 2.66 2.70 12.85
C ILE A 97 2.69 4.06 12.14
N ASP A 98 2.73 5.18 12.87
CA ASP A 98 2.80 6.53 12.28
C ASP A 98 4.02 6.69 11.35
N ARG A 99 5.19 6.20 11.78
CA ARG A 99 6.40 6.22 10.94
C ARG A 99 6.24 5.40 9.67
N CYS A 100 5.73 4.17 9.77
CA CYS A 100 5.47 3.32 8.61
C CYS A 100 4.47 3.98 7.65
N VAL A 101 3.34 4.47 8.16
CA VAL A 101 2.32 5.13 7.33
C VAL A 101 2.93 6.33 6.62
N ARG A 102 3.65 7.21 7.31
CA ARG A 102 4.31 8.37 6.67
C ARG A 102 5.38 7.97 5.66
N ALA A 103 6.20 6.97 5.97
CA ALA A 103 7.24 6.47 5.09
C ALA A 103 6.66 5.84 3.83
N SER A 104 5.43 5.31 3.85
CA SER A 104 4.78 4.76 2.66
C SER A 104 4.67 5.77 1.50
N LEU A 105 4.67 7.08 1.79
CA LEU A 105 4.70 8.11 0.74
C LEU A 105 5.93 7.95 -0.15
N ALA A 106 7.10 7.60 0.40
CA ALA A 106 8.29 7.35 -0.40
C ALA A 106 8.13 6.10 -1.30
N VAL A 107 7.35 5.10 -0.89
CA VAL A 107 7.03 3.96 -1.76
C VAL A 107 6.26 4.41 -2.99
N PHE A 108 5.29 5.31 -2.81
CA PHE A 108 4.59 5.91 -3.94
C PHE A 108 5.51 6.77 -4.81
N THR A 109 6.27 7.69 -4.23
CA THR A 109 7.03 8.69 -5.01
C THR A 109 8.33 8.16 -5.60
N ASP A 110 8.99 7.22 -4.92
CA ASP A 110 10.36 6.82 -5.26
C ASP A 110 10.40 5.42 -5.89
N LEU A 111 9.30 4.65 -5.83
CA LEU A 111 9.19 3.34 -6.47
C LEU A 111 7.99 3.27 -7.44
N PHE A 112 6.77 3.45 -6.95
CA PHE A 112 5.58 3.20 -7.78
C PHE A 112 5.46 4.20 -8.92
N ASP A 113 5.59 5.50 -8.66
CA ASP A 113 5.43 6.54 -9.68
C ASP A 113 6.45 6.39 -10.82
N PRO A 114 7.76 6.21 -10.56
CA PRO A 114 8.74 5.97 -11.63
C PRO A 114 8.47 4.71 -12.45
N VAL A 115 8.10 3.59 -11.81
CA VAL A 115 7.84 2.32 -12.50
C VAL A 115 6.58 2.41 -13.36
N CYS A 116 5.49 2.99 -12.85
CA CYS A 116 4.26 3.19 -13.61
C CYS A 116 4.49 4.15 -14.79
N LEU A 117 5.21 5.27 -14.60
CA LEU A 117 5.52 6.20 -15.71
C LEU A 117 6.36 5.54 -16.81
N ARG A 118 7.32 4.69 -16.44
CA ARG A 118 8.13 3.94 -17.42
C ARG A 118 7.22 3.05 -18.29
N ARG A 119 6.32 2.31 -17.65
CA ARG A 119 5.38 1.39 -18.34
C ARG A 119 4.38 2.13 -19.22
N GLU A 120 3.84 3.25 -18.75
CA GLU A 120 2.99 4.15 -19.54
C GLU A 120 3.73 4.64 -20.80
N ALA A 121 5.00 5.04 -20.67
CA ALA A 121 5.82 5.48 -21.80
C ALA A 121 6.16 4.34 -22.79
N GLU A 122 6.24 3.10 -22.31
CA GLU A 122 6.41 1.90 -23.13
C GLU A 122 5.10 1.44 -23.82
N GLY A 123 3.97 2.10 -23.53
CA GLY A 123 2.66 1.73 -24.07
C GLY A 123 2.06 0.49 -23.43
N VAL A 124 2.59 0.04 -22.30
CA VAL A 124 2.06 -1.08 -21.51
C VAL A 124 0.87 -0.56 -20.70
N SER A 125 -0.26 -0.34 -21.37
CA SER A 125 -1.42 0.39 -20.84
C SER A 125 -2.60 -0.51 -20.43
N GLU A 126 -2.50 -1.83 -20.60
CA GLU A 126 -3.57 -2.73 -20.17
C GLU A 126 -3.48 -3.00 -18.67
N ARG A 127 -4.33 -2.31 -17.91
CA ARG A 127 -4.60 -2.61 -16.50
C ARG A 127 -5.31 -3.95 -16.40
N THR A 128 -4.52 -5.02 -16.43
CA THR A 128 -5.02 -6.36 -16.12
C THR A 128 -5.03 -6.54 -14.60
N PRO A 129 -5.87 -7.45 -14.05
CA PRO A 129 -5.92 -7.74 -12.62
C PRO A 129 -4.56 -8.05 -12.00
N ASP A 130 -3.65 -8.63 -12.79
CA ASP A 130 -2.32 -9.07 -12.35
C ASP A 130 -1.23 -8.00 -12.57
N SER A 131 -1.55 -6.90 -13.26
CA SER A 131 -0.60 -5.82 -13.56
C SER A 131 -0.05 -5.15 -12.30
N PHE A 132 1.13 -4.53 -12.44
CA PHE A 132 1.74 -3.74 -11.37
C PHE A 132 0.90 -2.50 -11.04
N GLU A 133 0.37 -1.83 -12.05
CA GLU A 133 -0.51 -0.67 -11.88
C GLU A 133 -1.74 -1.02 -11.04
N GLN A 134 -2.37 -2.17 -11.31
CA GLN A 134 -3.53 -2.62 -10.54
C GLN A 134 -3.15 -2.91 -9.09
N ALA A 135 -2.01 -3.57 -8.84
CA ALA A 135 -1.51 -3.80 -7.49
C ALA A 135 -1.32 -2.49 -6.69
N VAL A 136 -0.87 -1.42 -7.35
CA VAL A 136 -0.70 -0.09 -6.74
C VAL A 136 -2.05 0.56 -6.42
N ILE A 137 -3.03 0.44 -7.32
CA ILE A 137 -4.39 0.97 -7.12
C ILE A 137 -5.06 0.28 -5.92
N ASP A 138 -4.92 -1.03 -5.83
CA ASP A 138 -5.63 -1.87 -4.84
C ASP A 138 -5.04 -1.78 -3.41
N ILE A 139 -3.95 -1.04 -3.19
CA ILE A 139 -3.28 -0.96 -1.88
C ILE A 139 -4.24 -0.59 -0.75
N TRP A 140 -5.17 0.33 -0.99
CA TRP A 140 -6.10 0.78 0.04
C TRP A 140 -7.16 -0.27 0.36
N ASP A 141 -7.59 -1.04 -0.63
CA ASP A 141 -8.57 -2.12 -0.47
C ASP A 141 -7.93 -3.43 0.04
N SER A 142 -6.60 -3.53 0.02
CA SER A 142 -5.86 -4.72 0.44
C SER A 142 -5.71 -4.84 1.97
N GLY A 143 -6.22 -3.87 2.74
CA GLY A 143 -6.14 -3.82 4.21
C GLY A 143 -5.14 -2.80 4.75
N TYR A 144 -4.51 -1.99 3.88
CA TYR A 144 -3.68 -0.87 4.29
C TYR A 144 -4.50 0.26 4.92
N ASP A 145 -5.74 0.47 4.45
CA ASP A 145 -6.68 1.43 5.03
C ASP A 145 -6.90 1.21 6.54
N ALA A 146 -6.93 -0.05 6.98
CA ALA A 146 -7.13 -0.45 8.37
C ALA A 146 -6.03 0.04 9.33
N ILE A 147 -4.84 0.39 8.81
CA ILE A 147 -3.75 1.00 9.60
C ILE A 147 -3.54 2.47 9.26
N ALA A 148 -3.70 2.88 8.00
CA ALA A 148 -3.43 4.24 7.57
C ALA A 148 -4.55 5.20 8.01
N MET A 149 -5.81 4.75 7.99
CA MET A 149 -6.97 5.52 8.42
C MET A 149 -8.06 4.62 9.03
N PRO A 150 -7.79 3.97 10.19
CA PRO A 150 -8.79 3.13 10.83
C PRO A 150 -10.06 3.91 11.18
N GLN A 151 -11.21 3.21 11.26
CA GLN A 151 -12.48 3.81 11.68
C GLN A 151 -12.40 4.45 13.07
N ASP A 152 -11.58 3.88 13.95
CA ASP A 152 -11.31 4.34 15.30
C ASP A 152 -10.04 5.22 15.43
N ALA A 153 -9.54 5.76 14.32
CA ALA A 153 -8.31 6.55 14.30
C ALA A 153 -8.34 7.74 15.27
N THR A 154 -7.26 7.93 16.01
CA THR A 154 -6.92 9.21 16.65
C THR A 154 -6.70 10.29 15.59
N ASP A 155 -6.70 11.57 15.99
CA ASP A 155 -6.42 12.65 15.05
C ASP A 155 -5.02 12.49 14.43
N ALA A 156 -4.01 12.11 15.22
CA ALA A 156 -2.65 11.91 14.72
C ALA A 156 -2.56 10.81 13.65
N GLU A 157 -3.22 9.67 13.86
CA GLU A 157 -3.26 8.57 12.88
C GLU A 157 -3.99 8.99 11.60
N PHE A 158 -5.12 9.67 11.74
CA PHE A 158 -5.84 10.20 10.59
C PHE A 158 -5.01 11.22 9.79
N GLU A 159 -4.26 12.09 10.49
CA GLU A 159 -3.34 13.03 9.84
C GLU A 159 -2.18 12.33 9.10
N ALA A 160 -1.72 11.18 9.58
CA ALA A 160 -0.70 10.38 8.89
C ALA A 160 -1.23 9.83 7.56
N GLY A 161 -2.44 9.27 7.55
CA GLY A 161 -3.09 8.81 6.31
C GLY A 161 -3.35 9.96 5.33
N LEU A 162 -3.85 11.10 5.81
CA LEU A 162 -4.02 12.30 4.99
C LEU A 162 -2.71 12.82 4.40
N PHE A 163 -1.61 12.76 5.17
CA PHE A 163 -0.30 13.16 4.70
C PHE A 163 0.14 12.32 3.50
N VAL A 164 -0.06 11.01 3.55
CA VAL A 164 0.26 10.10 2.43
C VAL A 164 -0.60 10.42 1.22
N ILE A 165 -1.93 10.46 1.39
CA ILE A 165 -2.87 10.73 0.29
C ILE A 165 -2.56 12.08 -0.36
N GLY A 166 -2.43 13.14 0.44
CA GLY A 166 -2.07 14.47 -0.04
C GLY A 166 -0.74 14.47 -0.80
N GLY A 167 0.28 13.79 -0.26
CA GLY A 167 1.58 13.66 -0.89
C GLY A 167 1.54 12.90 -2.22
N VAL A 168 0.78 11.81 -2.32
CA VAL A 168 0.57 11.06 -3.56
C VAL A 168 -0.10 11.96 -4.61
N LEU A 169 -1.19 12.62 -4.22
CA LEU A 169 -1.96 13.50 -5.10
C LEU A 169 -1.22 14.78 -5.49
N GLU A 170 -0.18 15.18 -4.76
CA GLU A 170 0.66 16.33 -5.08
C GLU A 170 1.88 15.96 -5.93
N ARG A 171 2.54 14.84 -5.60
CA ARG A 171 3.89 14.52 -6.09
C ARG A 171 3.93 13.48 -7.19
N CYS A 172 2.97 12.54 -7.22
CA CYS A 172 2.94 11.51 -8.26
C CYS A 172 2.37 12.06 -9.57
N ARG A 173 2.73 11.42 -10.69
CA ARG A 173 2.32 11.80 -12.05
C ARG A 173 1.66 10.67 -12.82
N SER A 174 2.00 9.42 -12.53
CA SER A 174 1.40 8.24 -13.15
C SER A 174 -0.08 8.14 -12.80
N GLY A 175 -0.87 7.63 -13.76
CA GLY A 175 -2.31 7.44 -13.58
C GLY A 175 -2.64 6.48 -12.43
N ALA A 176 -1.85 5.41 -12.28
CA ALA A 176 -2.04 4.40 -11.24
C ALA A 176 -1.84 4.95 -9.82
N CYS A 177 -0.77 5.72 -9.57
CA CYS A 177 -0.55 6.33 -8.25
C CYS A 177 -1.63 7.36 -7.92
N LEU A 178 -2.07 8.16 -8.90
CA LEU A 178 -3.16 9.12 -8.68
C LEU A 178 -4.48 8.43 -8.36
N LEU A 179 -4.80 7.35 -9.08
CA LEU A 179 -5.95 6.49 -8.79
C LEU A 179 -5.88 5.90 -7.38
N SER A 180 -4.74 5.33 -6.99
CA SER A 180 -4.53 4.84 -5.64
C SER A 180 -4.78 5.92 -4.58
N GLY A 181 -4.26 7.14 -4.79
CA GLY A 181 -4.53 8.28 -3.89
C GLY A 181 -6.02 8.64 -3.76
N ILE A 182 -6.81 8.48 -4.84
CA ILE A 182 -8.27 8.65 -4.82
C ILE A 182 -8.93 7.57 -3.99
N GLU A 183 -8.60 6.31 -4.25
CA GLU A 183 -9.18 5.18 -3.53
C GLU A 183 -8.90 5.33 -2.03
N GLY A 184 -7.69 5.74 -1.66
CA GLY A 184 -7.36 6.11 -0.28
C GLY A 184 -8.27 7.20 0.28
N ALA A 185 -8.47 8.31 -0.44
CA ALA A 185 -9.37 9.38 0.00
C ALA A 185 -10.82 8.90 0.16
N LEU A 186 -11.31 8.08 -0.77
CA LEU A 186 -12.65 7.51 -0.75
C LEU A 186 -12.85 6.53 0.42
N ALA A 187 -11.88 5.63 0.65
CA ALA A 187 -11.84 4.71 1.79
C ALA A 187 -11.86 5.49 3.11
N GLY A 188 -11.03 6.53 3.23
CA GLY A 188 -11.02 7.42 4.39
C GLY A 188 -12.38 8.10 4.64
N LEU A 189 -13.08 8.53 3.58
CA LEU A 189 -14.41 9.13 3.68
C LEU A 189 -15.49 8.11 4.11
N LEU A 190 -15.37 6.85 3.71
CA LEU A 190 -16.27 5.77 4.15
C LEU A 190 -16.06 5.46 5.63
N ALA A 191 -14.80 5.36 6.05
CA ALA A 191 -14.45 5.09 7.44
C ALA A 191 -14.80 6.26 8.38
N ASN A 192 -14.79 7.50 7.88
CA ASN A 192 -14.97 8.72 8.68
C ASN A 192 -16.06 9.65 8.08
N PRO A 193 -17.36 9.36 8.30
CA PRO A 193 -18.46 10.04 7.60
C PRO A 193 -18.64 11.54 7.93
N ARG A 194 -19.47 12.17 7.09
CA ARG A 194 -19.53 13.61 6.72
C ARG A 194 -19.56 14.66 7.84
N ALA A 195 -19.89 14.30 9.08
CA ALA A 195 -20.10 15.23 10.20
C ALA A 195 -18.80 15.65 10.94
N SER A 196 -17.67 15.00 10.66
CA SER A 196 -16.39 15.30 11.30
C SER A 196 -15.59 16.39 10.54
N GLY A 197 -14.72 17.13 11.24
CA GLY A 197 -13.74 18.02 10.60
C GLY A 197 -12.83 17.28 9.60
N ARG A 198 -12.58 16.00 9.88
CA ARG A 198 -11.87 15.03 9.03
C ARG A 198 -12.51 14.86 7.65
N GLY A 199 -13.83 14.66 7.60
CA GLY A 199 -14.56 14.53 6.34
C GLY A 199 -14.50 15.78 5.45
N ARG A 200 -14.40 16.99 6.03
CA ARG A 200 -14.22 18.23 5.24
C ARG A 200 -12.86 18.28 4.55
N ARG A 201 -11.80 17.80 5.22
CA ARG A 201 -10.43 17.80 4.68
C ARG A 201 -10.27 16.82 3.53
N LEU A 202 -10.79 15.61 3.67
CA LEU A 202 -10.81 14.61 2.60
C LEU A 202 -11.51 15.12 1.35
N ARG A 203 -12.68 15.77 1.51
CA ARG A 203 -13.39 16.43 0.39
C ARG A 203 -12.58 17.58 -0.24
N GLY A 204 -11.73 18.25 0.54
CA GLY A 204 -10.82 19.28 0.03
C GLY A 204 -9.78 18.68 -0.91
N LEU A 205 -9.14 17.58 -0.50
CA LEU A 205 -8.16 16.84 -1.30
C LEU A 205 -8.79 16.29 -2.59
N GLU A 206 -9.93 15.64 -2.45
CA GLU A 206 -10.72 15.12 -3.56
C GLU A 206 -11.04 16.20 -4.61
N LYS A 207 -11.58 17.36 -4.16
CA LYS A 207 -11.90 18.48 -5.06
C LYS A 207 -10.67 19.10 -5.71
N ALA A 208 -9.58 19.24 -4.96
CA ALA A 208 -8.33 19.76 -5.51
C ALA A 208 -7.82 18.85 -6.64
N MET A 209 -7.99 17.54 -6.48
CA MET A 209 -7.54 16.56 -7.44
C MET A 209 -8.46 16.42 -8.66
N LEU A 210 -9.79 16.44 -8.53
CA LEU A 210 -10.70 16.45 -9.69
C LEU A 210 -10.42 17.61 -10.66
N ARG A 211 -9.77 18.67 -10.16
CA ARG A 211 -9.36 19.85 -10.92
C ARG A 211 -7.93 19.77 -11.48
N ARG A 212 -7.13 18.77 -11.09
CA ARG A 212 -5.74 18.63 -11.49
C ARG A 212 -5.65 18.09 -12.92
N ASP A 213 -4.89 18.78 -13.77
CA ASP A 213 -4.61 18.33 -15.13
C ASP A 213 -3.81 17.01 -15.11
N GLY A 214 -4.12 16.10 -16.04
CA GLY A 214 -3.45 14.79 -16.15
C GLY A 214 -4.05 13.68 -15.29
N VAL A 215 -5.08 13.94 -14.47
CA VAL A 215 -5.83 12.88 -13.79
C VAL A 215 -6.64 12.08 -14.83
N PRO A 216 -6.48 10.74 -14.93
CA PRO A 216 -7.21 9.92 -15.90
C PRO A 216 -8.72 10.11 -15.80
N GLN A 217 -9.42 10.11 -16.94
CA GLN A 217 -10.87 10.33 -16.96
C GLN A 217 -11.63 9.27 -16.17
N GLU A 218 -11.17 8.02 -16.17
CA GLU A 218 -11.71 6.92 -15.36
C GLU A 218 -11.60 7.21 -13.87
N ALA A 219 -10.47 7.77 -13.43
CA ALA A 219 -10.23 8.18 -12.06
C ALA A 219 -11.20 9.28 -11.62
N ARG A 220 -11.42 10.25 -12.50
CA ARG A 220 -12.42 11.31 -12.28
C ARG A 220 -13.83 10.72 -12.23
N ALA A 221 -14.17 9.81 -13.15
CA ALA A 221 -15.48 9.18 -13.21
C ALA A 221 -15.76 8.31 -11.96
N ALA A 222 -14.78 7.53 -11.50
CA ALA A 222 -14.89 6.73 -10.29
C ALA A 222 -15.11 7.61 -9.04
N ALA A 223 -14.34 8.69 -8.90
CA ALA A 223 -14.53 9.67 -7.83
C ALA A 223 -15.91 10.35 -7.91
N GLU A 224 -16.35 10.77 -9.10
CA GLU A 224 -17.66 11.37 -9.31
C GLU A 224 -18.82 10.41 -9.01
N GLU A 225 -18.70 9.14 -9.38
CA GLU A 225 -19.73 8.13 -9.12
C GLU A 225 -19.80 7.77 -7.63
N ALA A 226 -18.65 7.63 -6.97
CA ALA A 226 -18.58 7.46 -5.52
C ALA A 226 -19.19 8.64 -4.76
N LEU A 227 -19.14 9.86 -5.31
CA LEU A 227 -19.83 11.03 -4.79
C LEU A 227 -21.35 10.98 -4.97
N ARG A 228 -21.83 10.45 -6.10
CA ARG A 228 -23.28 10.34 -6.41
C ARG A 228 -23.98 9.29 -5.57
N MET A 229 -23.31 8.19 -5.25
CA MET A 229 -23.87 7.09 -4.47
C MET A 229 -24.05 7.41 -2.97
N ARG A 230 -23.81 8.65 -2.54
CA ARG A 230 -23.81 9.07 -1.12
C ARG A 230 -24.66 10.30 -0.87
#